data_AF-A0A3D5JWY5-F1
#
_entry.id   AF-A0A3D5JWY5-F1
#
_cell.length_a   1.000
_cell.length_b   1.000
_cell.length_c   1.000
_cell.angle_alpha   90.00
_cell.angle_beta   90.00
_cell.angle_gamma   90.00
#
_symmetry.space_group_name_H-M   'P 1'
#
loop_
_entity.id
_entity.type
_entity.pdbx_description
1 polymer ?
#
loop_
_entity_poly.entity_id
_entity_poly.type
_entity_poly.pdbx_seq_one_letter_code
_entity_poly.pdbx_strand_id
1 'polypeptide(L)'
;IYLLQNDPHIHRVENISLSPVSGSTDVRVNFQFLSLVIGTQYGKFTGTNAPPVFPALDSEDRSLYAGITKRALFLPYQKQPPPPPPPPAKPKSKPPSSPPPPGPETYKIVSLSEWQGEQEVMVFDTNKNKTNSYKLGDDLAGGTIVMIDYRQMPFPEKPALLSQSRVILSIEDDFWAIERGNTFADKHKLAPEKLPERLAKREL
;
A
#
# COMPACT_ATOMS: atom_id res chain seq x y z
N ILE A 1 0.04 -6.97 17.53
CA ILE A 1 -0.87 -5.79 17.53
C ILE A 1 -1.21 -5.32 18.95
N TYR A 2 -1.12 -6.15 20.00
CA TYR A 2 -1.23 -5.72 21.41
C TYR A 2 -0.28 -4.58 21.80
N LEU A 3 0.98 -4.62 21.34
CA LEU A 3 1.96 -3.54 21.51
C LEU A 3 1.57 -2.22 20.80
N LEU A 4 0.78 -2.28 19.72
CA LEU A 4 0.31 -1.10 18.98
C LEU A 4 -1.01 -0.53 19.52
N GLN A 5 -1.76 -1.33 20.28
CA GLN A 5 -3.05 -0.93 20.87
C GLN A 5 -2.91 -0.45 22.32
N ASN A 6 -1.84 -0.82 23.01
CA ASN A 6 -1.57 -0.38 24.38
C ASN A 6 -0.52 0.73 24.46
N ASP A 7 0.05 1.14 23.33
CA ASP A 7 0.88 2.34 23.27
C ASP A 7 -0.05 3.56 23.12
N PRO A 8 0.05 4.58 23.99
CA PRO A 8 -0.82 5.77 23.95
C PRO A 8 -0.68 6.63 22.68
N HIS A 9 0.24 6.29 21.78
CA HIS A 9 0.50 7.03 20.55
C HIS A 9 -0.11 6.34 19.33
N ILE A 10 -0.69 7.13 18.41
CA ILE A 10 -1.18 6.59 17.13
C ILE A 10 0.03 6.36 16.22
N HIS A 11 0.26 5.11 15.86
CA HIS A 11 1.35 4.72 14.95
C HIS A 11 0.80 4.41 13.55
N ARG A 12 1.30 5.11 12.54
CA ARG A 12 1.09 4.77 11.12
C ARG A 12 2.36 4.12 10.58
N VAL A 13 2.28 2.86 10.17
CA VAL A 13 3.40 2.19 9.50
C VAL A 13 3.50 2.73 8.07
N GLU A 14 4.65 3.31 7.73
CA GLU A 14 4.92 3.94 6.43
C GLU A 14 5.69 3.00 5.50
N ASN A 15 6.57 2.18 6.07
CA ASN A 15 7.38 1.22 5.31
C ASN A 15 7.76 0.01 6.18
N ILE A 16 7.84 -1.15 5.55
CA ILE A 16 8.38 -2.38 6.13
C ILE A 16 9.40 -2.91 5.14
N SER A 17 10.67 -3.02 5.55
CA SER A 17 11.70 -3.67 4.74
C SER A 17 12.18 -4.94 5.43
N LEU A 18 12.31 -6.01 4.65
CA LEU A 18 12.89 -7.28 5.10
C LEU A 18 14.15 -7.53 4.30
N SER A 19 15.27 -7.68 5.01
CA SER A 19 16.56 -8.02 4.40
C SER A 19 17.09 -9.31 5.02
N PRO A 20 17.55 -10.28 4.22
CA PRO A 20 18.19 -11.48 4.75
C PRO A 20 19.50 -11.10 5.46
N VAL A 21 19.78 -11.76 6.58
CA VAL A 21 21.09 -11.66 7.21
C VAL A 21 22.00 -12.71 6.57
N SER A 22 23.06 -12.26 5.89
CA SER A 22 23.95 -13.15 5.14
C SER A 22 24.50 -14.27 6.04
N GLY A 23 24.27 -15.52 5.64
CA GLY A 23 24.74 -16.72 6.35
C GLY A 23 23.83 -17.25 7.46
N SER A 24 22.63 -16.69 7.66
CA SER A 24 21.65 -17.25 8.62
C SER A 24 20.24 -17.40 8.02
N THR A 25 19.37 -18.13 8.72
CA THR A 25 17.94 -18.21 8.41
C THR A 25 17.16 -17.00 8.95
N ASP A 26 17.85 -16.03 9.54
CA ASP A 26 17.22 -14.90 10.19
C ASP A 26 16.97 -13.77 9.19
N VAL A 27 15.84 -13.09 9.38
CA VAL A 27 15.43 -11.96 8.57
C VAL A 27 15.50 -10.71 9.42
N ARG A 28 16.24 -9.70 8.96
CA ARG A 28 16.20 -8.38 9.56
C ARG A 28 14.96 -7.66 9.05
N VAL A 29 14.07 -7.30 9.96
CA VAL A 29 12.87 -6.52 9.67
C VAL A 29 13.08 -5.10 10.17
N ASN A 30 13.04 -4.11 9.26
CA ASN A 30 13.01 -2.70 9.63
C ASN A 30 11.60 -2.16 9.44
N PHE A 31 11.08 -1.53 10.48
CA PHE A 31 9.81 -0.80 10.44
C PHE A 31 10.12 0.69 10.44
N GLN A 32 9.57 1.41 9.46
CA GLN A 32 9.47 2.86 9.54
C GLN A 32 8.01 3.21 9.80
N PHE A 33 7.77 3.91 10.91
CA PHE A 33 6.45 4.37 11.28
C PHE A 33 6.51 5.85 11.66
N LEU A 34 5.41 6.55 11.39
CA LEU A 34 5.17 7.90 11.87
C LEU A 34 4.29 7.79 13.12
N SER A 35 4.76 8.28 14.25
CA SER A 35 3.96 8.38 15.47
C SER A 35 3.35 9.78 15.59
N LEU A 36 2.05 9.84 15.84
CA LEU A 36 1.37 11.08 16.22
C LEU A 36 1.21 11.10 17.74
N VAL A 37 1.97 11.97 18.39
CA VAL A 37 1.86 12.23 19.84
C VAL A 37 0.87 13.38 20.06
N ILE A 38 -0.36 13.07 20.48
CA ILE A 38 -1.33 14.08 20.89
C ILE A 38 -1.06 14.39 22.36
N GLY A 39 -0.33 15.48 22.62
CA GLY A 39 0.17 15.79 23.95
C GLY A 39 -0.89 16.30 24.90
N THR A 40 -1.04 15.65 26.06
CA THR A 40 -1.27 16.33 27.33
C THR A 40 -0.33 15.73 28.38
N GLN A 41 0.78 16.44 28.62
CA GLN A 41 1.79 16.25 29.67
C GLN A 41 2.59 14.93 29.62
N TYR A 42 3.90 15.06 29.35
CA TYR A 42 4.86 13.97 29.29
C TYR A 42 5.01 13.29 30.66
N GLY A 43 4.37 12.13 30.85
CA GLY A 43 4.69 11.22 31.95
C GLY A 43 6.11 10.66 31.76
N LYS A 44 6.90 10.58 32.84
CA LYS A 44 8.22 9.94 32.82
C LYS A 44 8.03 8.42 32.62
N PHE A 45 8.42 7.92 31.45
CA PHE A 45 8.44 6.49 31.15
C PHE A 45 9.81 5.91 31.53
N THR A 46 9.84 5.01 32.51
CA THR A 46 11.00 4.15 32.78
C THR A 46 10.84 2.90 31.95
N GLY A 47 11.57 2.82 30.83
CA GLY A 47 11.59 1.63 29.99
C GLY A 47 12.02 0.40 30.79
N THR A 48 11.19 -0.64 30.79
CA THR A 48 11.57 -1.93 31.37
C THR A 48 12.51 -2.63 30.40
N ASN A 49 13.79 -2.75 30.73
CA ASN A 49 14.78 -3.56 30.00
C ASN A 49 14.50 -5.09 30.07
N ALA A 50 13.28 -5.49 30.41
CA ALA A 50 12.89 -6.88 30.46
C ALA A 50 12.67 -7.40 29.03
N PRO A 51 13.23 -8.57 28.67
CA PRO A 51 12.92 -9.20 27.40
C PRO A 51 11.39 -9.42 27.29
N PRO A 52 10.78 -9.19 26.13
CA PRO A 52 9.36 -9.46 25.94
C PRO A 52 9.09 -10.94 26.16
N VAL A 53 8.12 -11.25 27.01
CA VAL A 53 7.63 -12.63 27.19
C VAL A 53 6.86 -13.00 25.93
N PHE A 54 7.37 -13.97 25.17
CA PHE A 54 6.70 -14.49 23.99
C PHE A 54 5.64 -15.51 24.42
N PRO A 55 4.34 -15.26 24.17
CA PRO A 55 3.30 -16.21 24.52
C PRO A 55 3.40 -17.46 23.63
N ALA A 56 3.12 -18.63 24.23
CA ALA A 56 3.07 -19.90 23.50
C ALA A 56 1.92 -19.91 22.48
N LEU A 57 2.14 -20.62 21.37
CA LEU A 57 1.20 -20.71 20.24
C LEU A 57 -0.11 -21.44 20.60
N ASP A 58 -0.21 -22.12 21.71
CA ASP A 58 -1.37 -22.86 22.18
C ASP A 58 -2.02 -22.23 23.42
N SER A 59 -1.55 -21.06 23.83
CA SER A 59 -2.10 -20.35 24.99
C SER A 59 -3.57 -19.98 24.81
N GLU A 60 -4.34 -20.01 25.91
CA GLU A 60 -5.72 -19.52 25.94
C GLU A 60 -5.80 -18.05 25.48
N ASP A 61 -4.76 -17.25 25.78
CA ASP A 61 -4.64 -15.90 25.28
C ASP A 61 -4.65 -15.84 23.74
N ARG A 62 -4.00 -16.79 23.05
CA ARG A 62 -4.00 -16.87 21.57
C ARG A 62 -5.42 -17.06 21.00
N SER A 63 -6.29 -17.79 21.71
CA SER A 63 -7.65 -18.07 21.25
C SER A 63 -8.49 -16.79 21.09
N LEU A 64 -8.20 -15.75 21.90
CA LEU A 64 -8.81 -14.42 21.78
C LEU A 64 -8.48 -13.72 20.46
N TYR A 65 -7.40 -14.13 19.78
CA TYR A 65 -6.97 -13.59 18.49
C TYR A 65 -7.53 -14.36 17.28
N ALA A 66 -8.30 -15.45 17.48
CA ALA A 66 -8.86 -16.24 16.38
C ALA A 66 -9.89 -15.47 15.52
N GLY A 67 -10.48 -14.40 16.05
CA GLY A 67 -11.35 -13.50 15.27
C GLY A 67 -10.58 -12.58 14.30
N ILE A 68 -9.32 -12.30 14.59
CA ILE A 68 -8.45 -11.43 13.79
C ILE A 68 -8.06 -12.11 12.48
N THR A 69 -7.80 -13.42 12.50
CA THR A 69 -7.49 -14.21 11.30
C THR A 69 -8.68 -14.37 10.35
N LYS A 70 -9.90 -14.08 10.82
CA LYS A 70 -11.14 -14.14 10.01
C LYS A 70 -11.52 -12.81 9.35
N ARG A 71 -10.77 -11.74 9.59
CA ARG A 71 -11.09 -10.40 9.08
C ARG A 71 -9.91 -9.80 8.30
N ALA A 72 -10.21 -9.21 7.16
CA ALA A 72 -9.27 -8.33 6.47
C ALA A 72 -9.08 -7.04 7.30
N LEU A 73 -8.00 -6.97 8.08
CA LEU A 73 -7.75 -5.92 9.07
C LEU A 73 -7.59 -4.51 8.47
N PHE A 74 -7.20 -4.43 7.20
CA PHE A 74 -6.97 -3.16 6.50
C PHE A 74 -8.21 -2.61 5.79
N LEU A 75 -9.36 -3.28 5.91
CA LEU A 75 -10.63 -2.78 5.38
C LEU A 75 -11.48 -2.11 6.48
N PRO A 76 -12.19 -1.01 6.15
CA PRO A 76 -13.21 -0.43 7.03
C PRO A 76 -14.15 -1.51 7.55
N TYR A 77 -14.60 -1.40 8.80
CA TYR A 77 -15.55 -2.36 9.35
C TYR A 77 -16.86 -2.31 8.56
N GLN A 78 -17.10 -3.34 7.75
CA GLN A 78 -18.37 -3.57 7.08
C GLN A 78 -19.17 -4.54 7.95
N LYS A 79 -20.26 -4.06 8.54
CA LYS A 79 -21.18 -4.91 9.29
C LYS A 79 -21.71 -5.98 8.32
N GLN A 80 -21.40 -7.25 8.57
CA GLN A 80 -21.93 -8.33 7.73
C GLN A 80 -23.46 -8.31 7.82
N PRO A 81 -24.18 -8.21 6.69
CA PRO A 81 -25.62 -8.35 6.71
C PRO A 81 -25.98 -9.75 7.21
N PRO A 82 -27.10 -9.92 7.91
CA PRO A 82 -27.61 -11.23 8.25
C PRO A 82 -27.73 -12.09 6.98
N PRO A 83 -27.43 -13.40 7.05
CA PRO A 83 -27.51 -14.27 5.89
C PRO A 83 -28.92 -14.16 5.29
N PRO A 84 -29.03 -13.91 3.98
CA PRO A 84 -30.33 -13.73 3.35
C PRO A 84 -31.14 -15.03 3.47
N PRO A 85 -32.48 -14.94 3.60
CA PRO A 85 -33.34 -16.11 3.51
C PRO A 85 -33.12 -16.80 2.15
N PRO A 86 -33.25 -18.15 2.10
CA PRO A 86 -33.08 -18.88 0.85
C PRO A 86 -34.02 -18.33 -0.22
N PRO A 87 -33.52 -17.98 -1.42
CA PRO A 87 -34.32 -17.29 -2.40
C PRO A 87 -35.39 -18.22 -3.00
N PRO A 88 -36.64 -17.77 -3.18
CA PRO A 88 -37.57 -18.45 -4.07
C PRO A 88 -37.02 -18.41 -5.50
N ALA A 89 -37.24 -19.48 -6.26
CA ALA A 89 -36.75 -19.60 -7.63
C ALA A 89 -37.24 -18.41 -8.49
N LYS A 90 -36.30 -17.55 -8.93
CA LYS A 90 -36.61 -16.39 -9.76
C LYS A 90 -36.69 -16.76 -11.25
N PRO A 91 -37.66 -16.20 -12.01
CA PRO A 91 -37.66 -16.30 -13.46
C PRO A 91 -36.47 -15.54 -14.07
N LYS A 92 -35.97 -16.00 -15.22
CA LYS A 92 -34.86 -15.37 -15.94
C LYS A 92 -35.23 -13.97 -16.44
N SER A 93 -34.66 -12.92 -15.85
CA SER A 93 -34.67 -11.57 -16.40
C SER A 93 -33.40 -11.30 -17.22
N LYS A 94 -33.53 -10.57 -18.33
CA LYS A 94 -32.39 -10.11 -19.16
C LYS A 94 -31.44 -9.21 -18.34
N PRO A 95 -30.12 -9.28 -18.57
CA PRO A 95 -29.15 -8.50 -17.81
C PRO A 95 -29.29 -7.00 -18.12
N PRO A 96 -29.13 -6.11 -17.11
CA PRO A 96 -29.02 -4.67 -17.35
C PRO A 96 -27.73 -4.35 -18.12
N SER A 97 -27.79 -3.32 -18.97
CA SER A 97 -26.62 -2.79 -19.69
C SER A 97 -25.51 -2.44 -18.71
N SER A 98 -24.29 -2.91 -18.98
CA SER A 98 -23.10 -2.62 -18.17
C SER A 98 -22.92 -1.10 -18.02
N PRO A 99 -22.62 -0.59 -16.80
CA PRO A 99 -22.22 0.80 -16.63
C PRO A 99 -20.99 1.11 -17.50
N PRO A 100 -20.80 2.38 -17.90
CA PRO A 100 -19.62 2.78 -18.66
C PRO A 100 -18.34 2.38 -17.92
N PRO A 101 -17.25 2.08 -18.66
CA PRO A 101 -16.01 1.64 -18.05
C PRO A 101 -15.51 2.66 -17.02
N PRO A 102 -14.96 2.21 -15.88
CA PRO A 102 -14.40 3.08 -14.86
C PRO A 102 -13.39 4.09 -15.43
N GLY A 103 -13.52 5.36 -15.04
CA GLY A 103 -12.55 6.40 -15.39
C GLY A 103 -11.23 6.26 -14.60
N PRO A 104 -10.17 6.97 -15.03
CA PRO A 104 -8.85 6.90 -14.40
C PRO A 104 -8.83 7.33 -12.92
N GLU A 105 -9.77 8.15 -12.47
CA GLU A 105 -9.94 8.57 -11.08
C GLU A 105 -10.26 7.42 -10.12
N THR A 106 -10.72 6.28 -10.65
CA THR A 106 -11.15 5.12 -9.86
C THR A 106 -9.99 4.19 -9.48
N TYR A 107 -8.83 4.35 -10.15
CA TYR A 107 -7.63 3.54 -9.97
C TYR A 107 -6.57 4.32 -9.19
N LYS A 108 -6.23 3.83 -7.99
CA LYS A 108 -5.30 4.50 -7.08
C LYS A 108 -4.01 3.69 -6.91
N ILE A 109 -2.86 4.33 -7.04
CA ILE A 109 -1.57 3.73 -6.68
C ILE A 109 -1.50 3.64 -5.15
N VAL A 110 -1.55 2.42 -4.61
CA VAL A 110 -1.55 2.20 -3.15
C VAL A 110 -0.23 1.65 -2.63
N SER A 111 0.56 1.00 -3.46
CA SER A 111 1.90 0.53 -3.10
C SER A 111 2.86 0.60 -4.28
N LEU A 112 4.11 0.91 -3.96
CA LEU A 112 5.27 0.90 -4.85
C LEU A 112 6.39 0.22 -4.05
N SER A 113 6.40 -1.11 -4.05
CA SER A 113 7.26 -1.93 -3.20
C SER A 113 8.30 -2.67 -4.03
N GLU A 114 9.36 -3.11 -3.36
CA GLU A 114 10.33 -4.06 -3.94
C GLU A 114 10.41 -5.29 -3.04
N TRP A 115 10.20 -6.47 -3.63
CA TRP A 115 10.21 -7.77 -2.96
C TRP A 115 11.30 -8.65 -3.56
N GLN A 116 12.32 -9.01 -2.78
CA GLN A 116 13.44 -9.84 -3.27
C GLN A 116 14.12 -9.28 -4.54
N GLY A 117 14.18 -7.95 -4.68
CA GLY A 117 14.71 -7.28 -5.87
C GLY A 117 13.69 -7.08 -7.00
N GLU A 118 12.48 -7.64 -6.88
CA GLU A 118 11.40 -7.48 -7.85
C GLU A 118 10.54 -6.27 -7.50
N GLN A 119 10.47 -5.30 -8.39
CA GLN A 119 9.64 -4.11 -8.23
C GLN A 119 8.17 -4.42 -8.55
N GLU A 120 7.27 -3.94 -7.68
CA GLU A 120 5.83 -4.19 -7.75
C GLU A 120 5.02 -2.91 -7.52
N VAL A 121 4.06 -2.67 -8.42
CA VAL A 121 3.09 -1.58 -8.36
C VAL A 121 1.74 -2.17 -7.98
N MET A 122 1.18 -1.77 -6.84
CA MET A 122 -0.17 -2.17 -6.46
C MET A 122 -1.16 -1.06 -6.73
N VAL A 123 -2.20 -1.39 -7.49
CA VAL A 123 -3.29 -0.47 -7.84
C VAL A 123 -4.60 -0.95 -7.26
N PHE A 124 -5.24 -0.07 -6.52
CA PHE A 124 -6.56 -0.29 -5.95
C PHE A 124 -7.62 0.27 -6.92
N ASP A 125 -8.48 -0.63 -7.41
CA ASP A 125 -9.71 -0.29 -8.13
C ASP A 125 -10.82 -0.02 -7.10
N THR A 126 -11.19 1.25 -6.98
CA THR A 126 -12.18 1.71 -6.00
C THR A 126 -13.59 1.21 -6.31
N ASN A 127 -13.92 0.98 -7.59
CA ASN A 127 -15.24 0.47 -7.98
C ASN A 127 -15.40 -1.01 -7.65
N LYS A 128 -14.34 -1.79 -7.85
CA LYS A 128 -14.34 -3.24 -7.56
C LYS A 128 -13.89 -3.57 -6.15
N ASN A 129 -13.42 -2.57 -5.39
CA ASN A 129 -12.79 -2.74 -4.07
C ASN A 129 -11.72 -3.84 -4.10
N LYS A 130 -10.89 -3.84 -5.14
CA LYS A 130 -9.88 -4.87 -5.42
C LYS A 130 -8.53 -4.23 -5.71
N THR A 131 -7.48 -4.83 -5.15
CA THR A 131 -6.10 -4.49 -5.49
C THR A 131 -5.57 -5.47 -6.53
N ASN A 132 -4.97 -4.95 -7.60
CA ASN A 132 -4.19 -5.72 -8.56
C ASN A 132 -2.72 -5.31 -8.47
N SER A 133 -1.84 -6.26 -8.79
CA SER A 133 -0.39 -6.06 -8.82
C SER A 133 0.10 -6.02 -10.27
N TYR A 134 1.10 -5.19 -10.51
CA TYR A 134 1.75 -4.97 -11.80
C TYR A 134 3.27 -4.92 -11.60
N LYS A 135 4.00 -5.33 -12.62
CA LYS A 135 5.47 -5.35 -12.67
C LYS A 135 6.01 -4.37 -13.71
N LEU A 136 7.32 -4.14 -13.69
CA LEU A 136 8.00 -3.47 -14.80
C LEU A 136 7.71 -4.21 -16.12
N GLY A 137 7.42 -3.44 -17.17
CA GLY A 137 7.02 -3.95 -18.48
C GLY A 137 5.51 -4.15 -18.65
N ASP A 138 4.70 -4.12 -17.58
CA ASP A 138 3.25 -4.21 -17.70
C ASP A 138 2.63 -2.89 -18.18
N ASP A 139 1.49 -3.00 -18.86
CA ASP A 139 0.70 -1.84 -19.26
C ASP A 139 -0.13 -1.30 -18.08
N LEU A 140 0.02 -0.01 -17.81
CA LEU A 140 -0.66 0.71 -16.74
C LEU A 140 -1.00 2.14 -17.18
N ALA A 141 -2.25 2.56 -16.91
CA ALA A 141 -2.71 3.93 -17.16
C ALA A 141 -2.42 4.47 -18.59
N GLY A 142 -2.45 3.58 -19.60
CA GLY A 142 -2.20 3.91 -21.01
C GLY A 142 -0.72 4.02 -21.40
N GLY A 143 0.19 3.53 -20.57
CA GLY A 143 1.62 3.40 -20.89
C GLY A 143 2.22 2.12 -20.34
N THR A 144 3.50 1.92 -20.55
CA THR A 144 4.23 0.76 -20.02
C THR A 144 5.02 1.19 -18.78
N ILE A 145 4.96 0.41 -17.71
CA ILE A 145 5.75 0.66 -16.49
C ILE A 145 7.23 0.45 -16.80
N VAL A 146 8.03 1.51 -16.73
CA VAL A 146 9.47 1.43 -17.01
C VAL A 146 10.33 1.52 -15.76
N MET A 147 9.83 2.13 -14.69
CA MET A 147 10.59 2.26 -13.46
C MET A 147 9.69 2.58 -12.27
N ILE A 148 10.10 2.15 -11.07
CA ILE A 148 9.67 2.79 -9.83
C ILE A 148 10.80 3.69 -9.34
N ASP A 149 10.54 4.99 -9.25
CA ASP A 149 11.50 5.96 -8.73
C ASP A 149 11.23 6.20 -7.24
N TYR A 150 12.19 5.79 -6.41
CA TYR A 150 12.16 5.89 -4.94
C TYR A 150 12.83 7.16 -4.41
N ARG A 151 13.28 8.08 -5.27
CA ARG A 151 13.85 9.36 -4.82
C ARG A 151 12.76 10.24 -4.23
N GLN A 152 13.04 10.81 -3.06
CA GLN A 152 12.20 11.83 -2.47
C GLN A 152 12.24 13.10 -3.33
N MET A 153 11.10 13.53 -3.86
CA MET A 153 11.00 14.79 -4.62
C MET A 153 9.73 15.54 -4.24
N PRO A 154 9.68 16.86 -4.48
CA PRO A 154 8.46 17.64 -4.26
C PRO A 154 7.25 17.07 -5.04
N PHE A 155 6.08 17.07 -4.43
CA PHE A 155 4.82 16.76 -5.14
C PHE A 155 4.57 17.81 -6.25
N PRO A 156 4.06 17.41 -7.44
CA PRO A 156 3.87 18.31 -8.57
C PRO A 156 3.02 19.55 -8.26
N GLU A 157 1.88 19.36 -7.59
CA GLU A 157 0.95 20.45 -7.27
C GLU A 157 1.15 21.03 -5.85
N LYS A 158 1.95 20.35 -5.03
CA LYS A 158 2.15 20.66 -3.61
C LYS A 158 3.63 20.60 -3.26
N PRO A 159 4.45 21.53 -3.77
CA PRO A 159 5.91 21.45 -3.63
C PRO A 159 6.42 21.49 -2.19
N ALA A 160 5.59 21.95 -1.24
CA ALA A 160 5.88 21.89 0.19
C ALA A 160 5.86 20.46 0.77
N LEU A 161 5.30 19.48 0.04
CA LEU A 161 5.25 18.08 0.43
C LEU A 161 6.23 17.26 -0.41
N LEU A 162 6.82 16.23 0.18
CA LEU A 162 7.71 15.30 -0.51
C LEU A 162 6.99 14.00 -0.86
N SER A 163 6.93 13.72 -2.16
CA SER A 163 6.60 12.40 -2.68
C SER A 163 7.74 11.44 -2.38
N GLN A 164 7.39 10.30 -1.79
CA GLN A 164 8.36 9.27 -1.39
C GLN A 164 8.71 8.33 -2.55
N SER A 165 7.76 8.11 -3.46
CA SER A 165 7.96 7.28 -4.63
C SER A 165 6.91 7.57 -5.69
N ARG A 166 7.26 7.27 -6.94
CA ARG A 166 6.33 7.32 -8.07
C ARG A 166 6.60 6.18 -9.04
N VAL A 167 5.54 5.71 -9.68
CA VAL A 167 5.69 4.87 -10.87
C VAL A 167 5.98 5.77 -12.05
N ILE A 168 6.92 5.39 -12.91
CA ILE A 168 7.24 6.06 -14.16
C ILE A 168 6.76 5.17 -15.31
N LEU A 169 6.00 5.79 -16.20
CA LEU A 169 5.40 5.19 -17.38
C LEU A 169 6.07 5.75 -18.63
N SER A 170 6.35 4.89 -19.60
CA SER A 170 6.65 5.30 -20.98
C SER A 170 5.33 5.37 -21.74
N ILE A 171 5.03 6.54 -22.31
CA ILE A 171 3.86 6.76 -23.16
C ILE A 171 4.37 7.46 -24.42
N GLU A 172 4.31 6.74 -25.54
CA GLU A 172 4.92 7.20 -26.80
C GLU A 172 6.41 7.52 -26.57
N ASP A 173 6.82 8.77 -26.81
CA ASP A 173 8.21 9.23 -26.66
C ASP A 173 8.47 9.95 -25.31
N ASP A 174 7.47 10.02 -24.45
CA ASP A 174 7.51 10.79 -23.21
C ASP A 174 7.45 9.91 -21.96
N PHE A 175 8.06 10.42 -20.88
CA PHE A 175 7.95 9.81 -19.56
C PHE A 175 6.93 10.54 -18.70
N TRP A 176 6.07 9.77 -18.07
CA TRP A 176 5.01 10.26 -17.18
C TRP A 176 5.15 9.62 -15.81
N ALA A 177 4.68 10.28 -14.77
CA ALA A 177 4.72 9.77 -13.42
C ALA A 177 3.36 9.83 -12.72
N ILE A 178 3.17 8.91 -11.77
CA ILE A 178 2.06 8.91 -10.82
C ILE A 178 2.63 8.61 -9.44
N GLU A 179 2.44 9.53 -8.51
CA GLU A 179 2.91 9.40 -7.13
C GLU A 179 2.14 8.33 -6.35
N ARG A 180 2.82 7.72 -5.38
CA ARG A 180 2.16 6.84 -4.40
C ARG A 180 1.03 7.60 -3.70
N GLY A 181 -0.17 7.05 -3.72
CA GLY A 181 -1.35 7.64 -3.12
C GLY A 181 -2.19 8.50 -4.07
N ASN A 182 -1.74 8.72 -5.31
CA ASN A 182 -2.50 9.40 -6.34
C ASN A 182 -3.28 8.41 -7.24
N THR A 183 -4.20 8.94 -8.03
CA THR A 183 -4.99 8.20 -9.01
C THR A 183 -4.36 8.26 -10.40
N PHE A 184 -4.84 7.46 -11.36
CA PHE A 184 -4.37 7.56 -12.74
C PHE A 184 -4.72 8.91 -13.38
N ALA A 185 -5.72 9.62 -12.87
CA ALA A 185 -6.09 10.94 -13.35
C ALA A 185 -5.02 12.01 -13.00
N ASP A 186 -4.25 11.78 -11.93
CA ASP A 186 -3.21 12.69 -11.45
C ASP A 186 -1.85 12.46 -12.16
N LYS A 187 -1.85 11.71 -13.26
CA LYS A 187 -0.66 11.42 -14.06
C LYS A 187 -0.11 12.72 -14.66
N HIS A 188 1.19 12.95 -14.49
CA HIS A 188 1.85 14.16 -15.00
C HIS A 188 3.12 13.83 -15.77
N LYS A 189 3.47 14.69 -16.73
CA LYS A 189 4.64 14.52 -17.58
C LYS A 189 5.91 14.91 -16.82
N LEU A 190 6.93 14.07 -16.88
CA LEU A 190 8.23 14.35 -16.28
C LEU A 190 9.06 15.26 -17.19
N ALA A 191 9.60 16.33 -16.59
CA ALA A 191 10.63 17.12 -17.23
C ALA A 191 11.96 16.34 -17.25
N PRO A 192 12.84 16.54 -18.27
CA PRO A 192 14.10 15.80 -18.40
C PRO A 192 14.98 15.87 -17.15
N GLU A 193 15.00 17.01 -16.45
CA GLU A 193 15.81 17.24 -15.26
C GLU A 193 15.31 16.45 -14.05
N LYS A 194 14.06 16.02 -14.07
CA LYS A 194 13.44 15.21 -13.01
C LYS A 194 13.56 13.72 -13.29
N LEU A 195 14.05 13.30 -14.46
CA LEU A 195 14.23 11.89 -14.77
C LEU A 195 15.32 11.25 -13.89
N PRO A 196 15.14 9.98 -13.49
CA PRO A 196 16.23 9.17 -12.98
C PRO A 196 17.33 9.01 -14.03
N GLU A 197 18.59 8.93 -13.59
CA GLU A 197 19.75 8.85 -14.51
C GLU A 197 19.66 7.70 -15.52
N ARG A 198 19.15 6.53 -15.10
CA ARG A 198 18.99 5.36 -15.98
C ARG A 198 18.08 5.68 -17.17
N LEU A 199 16.92 6.31 -16.89
CA LEU A 199 15.98 6.70 -17.94
C LEU A 199 16.48 7.89 -18.77
N ALA A 200 17.22 8.82 -18.15
CA ALA A 200 17.84 9.93 -18.87
C ALA A 200 18.87 9.45 -19.90
N LYS A 201 19.58 8.36 -19.61
CA LYS A 201 20.50 7.68 -20.53
C LYS A 201 19.80 6.73 -21.50
N ARG A 202 18.48 6.56 -21.39
CA ARG A 202 17.66 5.57 -22.11
C ARG A 202 18.16 4.13 -21.95
N GLU A 203 18.73 3.83 -20.79
CA GLU A 203 19.03 2.46 -20.37
C GLU A 203 17.74 1.88 -19.78
N LEU A 204 16.97 1.20 -20.63
CA LEU A 204 15.75 0.47 -20.28
C LEU A 204 16.09 -0.95 -19.81
#